data_AF-A0A2M9L8W4-F1
#
_entry.id   AF-A0A2M9L8W4-F1
#
_cell.length_a   1.000
_cell.length_b   1.000
_cell.length_c   1.000
_cell.angle_alpha   90.00
_cell.angle_beta   90.00
_cell.angle_gamma   90.00
#
_symmetry.space_group_name_H-M   'P 1'
#
loop_
_entity.id
_entity.type
_entity.pdbx_description
1 polymer ?
#
loop_
_entity_poly.entity_id
_entity_poly.type
_entity_poly.pdbx_seq_one_letter_code
_entity_poly.pdbx_strand_id
1 'polypeptide(L)'
;MLAAAGKPVPSAKAMRAAAIAESSGNPNAINNWDINAKNGTPSIGLTQMIQPTFRAYALPGHTDIRNPVDNLIASSRYCDARYGSMDNMAAARGYGAYWRGY
;
A
#
# COMPACT_ATOMS: atom_id res chain seq x y z
N MET A 1 14.65 3.68 -5.50
CA MET A 1 14.22 2.54 -4.65
C MET A 1 14.20 2.97 -3.18
N LEU A 2 13.34 2.37 -2.34
CA LEU A 2 13.17 2.77 -0.92
C LEU A 2 14.47 2.85 -0.11
N ALA A 3 15.35 1.85 -0.28
CA ALA A 3 16.66 1.82 0.38
C ALA A 3 17.54 3.03 0.02
N ALA A 4 17.50 3.46 -1.25
CA ALA A 4 18.24 4.64 -1.72
C ALA A 4 17.66 5.97 -1.18
N ALA A 5 16.42 5.97 -0.69
CA ALA A 5 15.79 7.12 -0.03
C ALA A 5 16.00 7.11 1.49
N GLY A 6 16.84 6.21 2.02
CA GLY A 6 17.12 6.08 3.46
C GLY A 6 15.92 5.61 4.28
N LYS A 7 14.92 4.98 3.63
CA LYS A 7 13.72 4.47 4.31
C LYS A 7 13.82 2.97 4.55
N PRO A 8 13.30 2.46 5.68
CA PRO A 8 13.18 1.03 5.90
C PRO A 8 12.46 0.36 4.73
N VAL A 9 12.99 -0.76 4.27
CA VAL A 9 12.31 -1.58 3.27
C VAL A 9 11.37 -2.51 4.04
N PRO A 10 10.06 -2.51 3.73
CA PRO A 10 9.11 -3.37 4.41
C PRO A 10 9.40 -4.84 4.10
N SER A 11 9.09 -5.75 5.01
CA SER A 11 9.35 -7.16 4.76
C SER A 11 8.55 -7.66 3.54
N ALA A 12 9.11 -8.61 2.79
CA ALA A 12 8.40 -9.27 1.68
C ALA A 12 7.08 -9.89 2.16
N LYS A 13 7.09 -10.38 3.40
CA LYS A 13 5.90 -10.74 4.13
C LYS A 13 4.90 -9.55 4.14
N ALA A 14 5.24 -8.43 4.77
CA ALA A 14 4.28 -7.33 5.03
C ALA A 14 3.65 -6.79 3.75
N MET A 15 4.47 -6.64 2.71
CA MET A 15 4.01 -6.26 1.38
C MET A 15 2.97 -7.24 0.84
N ARG A 16 3.24 -8.54 0.94
CA ARG A 16 2.35 -9.58 0.44
C ARG A 16 1.03 -9.62 1.22
N ALA A 17 1.09 -9.59 2.55
CA ALA A 17 -0.12 -9.64 3.38
C ALA A 17 -1.02 -8.44 3.14
N ALA A 18 -0.45 -7.23 3.06
CA ALA A 18 -1.22 -6.03 2.71
C ALA A 18 -1.87 -6.14 1.33
N ALA A 19 -1.11 -6.57 0.31
CA ALA A 19 -1.64 -6.72 -1.05
C ALA A 19 -2.78 -7.75 -1.16
N ILE A 20 -2.66 -8.89 -0.47
CA ILE A 20 -3.71 -9.92 -0.46
C ILE A 20 -4.93 -9.45 0.33
N ALA A 21 -4.74 -8.83 1.48
CA ALA A 21 -5.84 -8.36 2.32
C ALA A 21 -6.64 -7.22 1.65
N GLU A 22 -5.95 -6.29 0.97
CA GLU A 22 -6.57 -5.09 0.41
C GLU A 22 -7.14 -5.30 -0.99
N SER A 23 -6.51 -6.13 -1.83
CA SER A 23 -6.95 -6.28 -3.23
C SER A 23 -6.97 -7.72 -3.77
N SER A 24 -6.76 -8.72 -2.91
CA SER A 24 -6.50 -10.11 -3.34
C SER A 24 -5.31 -10.21 -4.30
N GLY A 25 -4.35 -9.28 -4.21
CA GLY A 25 -3.18 -9.21 -5.09
C GLY A 25 -3.44 -8.60 -6.46
N ASN A 26 -4.60 -7.98 -6.71
CA ASN A 26 -4.90 -7.33 -7.98
C ASN A 26 -4.40 -5.86 -8.01
N PRO A 27 -3.42 -5.50 -8.85
CA PRO A 27 -2.92 -4.13 -8.95
C PRO A 27 -3.87 -3.17 -9.68
N ASN A 28 -4.90 -3.69 -10.35
CA ASN A 28 -5.93 -2.91 -11.03
C ASN A 28 -7.23 -2.81 -10.24
N ALA A 29 -7.26 -3.28 -8.99
CA ALA A 29 -8.44 -3.17 -8.14
C ALA A 29 -8.80 -1.71 -7.88
N ILE A 30 -10.10 -1.39 -8.01
CA ILE A 30 -10.67 -0.07 -7.74
C ILE A 30 -11.91 -0.27 -6.88
N ASN A 31 -11.95 0.33 -5.69
CA ASN A 31 -13.15 0.36 -4.88
C ASN A 31 -13.99 1.60 -5.23
N ASN A 32 -15.19 1.37 -5.77
CA ASN A 32 -16.12 2.43 -6.17
C ASN A 32 -17.31 2.62 -5.20
N TRP A 33 -17.31 1.92 -4.07
CA TRP A 33 -18.47 1.86 -3.18
C TRP A 33 -18.32 2.70 -1.90
N ASP A 34 -17.07 2.97 -1.50
CA ASP A 34 -16.76 3.65 -0.25
C ASP A 34 -16.96 5.18 -0.31
N ILE A 35 -16.77 5.86 0.82
CA ILE A 35 -16.90 7.31 0.92
C ILE A 35 -15.87 8.05 0.06
N ASN A 36 -14.68 7.47 -0.14
CA ASN A 36 -13.64 8.10 -0.96
C ASN A 36 -14.05 8.09 -2.43
N ALA A 37 -14.62 6.97 -2.90
CA ALA A 37 -15.21 6.86 -4.23
C ALA A 37 -16.35 7.87 -4.44
N LYS A 38 -17.25 8.01 -3.47
CA LYS A 38 -18.32 9.03 -3.50
C LYS A 38 -17.76 10.46 -3.56
N ASN A 39 -16.62 10.68 -2.91
CA ASN A 39 -15.90 11.96 -2.95
C ASN A 39 -14.95 12.10 -4.17
N GLY A 40 -15.04 11.20 -5.16
CA GLY A 40 -14.27 11.27 -6.41
C GLY A 40 -12.80 10.84 -6.31
N THR A 41 -12.40 10.21 -5.20
CA THR A 41 -11.03 9.74 -4.97
C THR A 41 -11.00 8.26 -4.56
N PRO A 42 -11.45 7.33 -5.42
CA PRO A 42 -11.57 5.93 -5.07
C PRO A 42 -10.21 5.34 -4.63
N SER A 43 -10.30 4.29 -3.82
CA SER A 43 -9.14 3.49 -3.40
C SER A 43 -8.70 2.58 -4.55
N ILE A 44 -7.39 2.58 -4.88
CA ILE A 44 -6.83 1.94 -6.09
C ILE A 44 -5.57 1.13 -5.76
N GLY A 45 -5.39 0.02 -6.47
CA GLY A 45 -4.14 -0.72 -6.54
C GLY A 45 -3.96 -1.76 -5.44
N LEU A 46 -2.75 -2.30 -5.32
CA LEU A 46 -2.42 -3.42 -4.42
C LEU A 46 -2.79 -3.13 -2.97
N THR A 47 -2.51 -1.94 -2.47
CA THR A 47 -2.79 -1.58 -1.08
C THR A 47 -3.93 -0.58 -0.96
N GLN A 48 -4.82 -0.51 -1.97
CA GLN A 48 -6.03 0.32 -1.98
C GLN A 48 -5.78 1.78 -1.52
N MET A 49 -4.75 2.42 -2.07
CA MET A 49 -4.45 3.83 -1.76
C MET A 49 -5.41 4.77 -2.49
N ILE A 50 -5.76 5.89 -1.87
CA ILE A 50 -6.40 7.01 -2.59
C ILE A 50 -5.33 7.87 -3.29
N GLN A 51 -5.70 8.45 -4.43
CA GLN A 51 -4.79 9.23 -5.28
C GLN A 51 -4.03 10.37 -4.56
N PRO A 52 -4.65 11.15 -3.65
CA PRO A 52 -3.95 12.21 -2.93
C PRO A 52 -2.82 11.67 -2.02
N THR A 53 -3.10 10.60 -1.27
CA THR A 53 -2.10 9.96 -0.40
C THR A 53 -0.98 9.35 -1.22
N PHE A 54 -1.30 8.67 -2.33
CA PHE A 54 -0.28 8.14 -3.22
C PHE A 54 0.69 9.24 -3.68
N ARG A 55 0.17 10.38 -4.16
CA ARG A 55 1.02 11.49 -4.64
C ARG A 55 1.91 12.09 -3.55
N ALA A 56 1.41 12.18 -2.33
CA ALA A 56 2.19 12.71 -1.20
C ALA A 56 3.37 11.81 -0.80
N TYR A 57 3.25 10.49 -1.03
CA TYR A 57 4.23 9.50 -0.61
C TYR A 57 4.94 8.79 -1.77
N ALA A 58 4.64 9.12 -3.02
CA ALA A 58 5.36 8.65 -4.20
C ALA A 58 6.81 9.17 -4.22
N LEU A 59 7.73 8.34 -4.71
CA LEU A 59 9.09 8.80 -5.05
C LEU A 59 9.08 9.45 -6.44
N PRO A 60 10.03 10.37 -6.74
CA PRO A 60 10.21 10.89 -8.10
C PRO A 60 10.34 9.74 -9.11
N GLY A 61 9.60 9.81 -10.22
CA GLY A 61 9.55 8.76 -11.24
C GLY A 61 8.56 7.62 -10.98
N HIS A 62 7.91 7.58 -9.82
CA HIS A 62 6.90 6.57 -9.44
C HIS A 62 5.50 7.19 -9.39
N THR A 63 4.91 7.44 -10.56
CA THR A 63 3.69 8.26 -10.69
C THR A 63 2.41 7.47 -10.96
N ASP A 64 2.49 6.15 -11.16
CA ASP A 64 1.34 5.33 -11.52
C ASP A 64 0.82 4.53 -10.32
N ILE A 65 -0.35 4.91 -9.79
CA ILE A 65 -0.98 4.22 -8.66
C ILE A 65 -1.38 2.77 -8.95
N ARG A 66 -1.53 2.39 -10.23
CA ARG A 66 -1.82 1.00 -10.64
C ARG A 66 -0.55 0.19 -10.88
N ASN A 67 0.60 0.86 -11.00
CA ASN A 67 1.87 0.14 -11.02
C ASN A 67 2.10 -0.47 -9.63
N PRO A 68 2.23 -1.80 -9.52
CA PRO A 68 2.35 -2.48 -8.22
C PRO A 68 3.57 -2.01 -7.43
N VAL A 69 4.68 -1.68 -8.10
CA VAL A 69 5.91 -1.21 -7.46
C VAL A 69 5.70 0.20 -6.90
N ASP A 70 5.16 1.11 -7.70
CA ASP A 70 4.88 2.49 -7.28
C ASP A 70 3.90 2.51 -6.10
N ASN A 71 2.84 1.72 -6.18
CA ASN A 71 1.81 1.59 -5.13
C ASN A 71 2.43 1.11 -3.81
N LEU A 72 3.25 0.05 -3.86
CA LEU A 72 3.96 -0.46 -2.68
C LEU A 72 4.98 0.53 -2.12
N ILE A 73 5.71 1.26 -2.97
CA ILE A 73 6.66 2.30 -2.52
C ILE A 73 5.93 3.40 -1.76
N ALA A 74 4.86 3.95 -2.33
CA ALA A 74 4.08 5.01 -1.70
C ALA A 74 3.42 4.53 -0.41
N SER A 75 2.85 3.31 -0.43
CA SER A 75 2.22 2.68 0.73
C SER A 75 3.21 2.45 1.87
N SER A 76 4.40 1.94 1.55
CA SER A 76 5.48 1.76 2.54
C SER A 76 5.84 3.07 3.22
N ARG A 77 6.04 4.16 2.45
CA ARG A 77 6.41 5.46 3.00
C ARG A 77 5.29 6.07 3.84
N TYR A 78 4.04 5.86 3.45
CA TYR A 78 2.88 6.22 4.27
C TYR A 78 2.86 5.44 5.59
N CYS A 79 3.11 4.13 5.53
CA CYS A 79 3.14 3.28 6.71
C CYS A 79 4.28 3.65 7.66
N ASP A 80 5.46 3.98 7.16
CA ASP A 80 6.57 4.48 7.97
C ASP A 80 6.18 5.74 8.73
N ALA A 81 5.52 6.70 8.06
CA ALA A 81 5.11 7.96 8.66
C ALA A 81 3.98 7.80 9.70
N ARG A 82 3.08 6.82 9.51
CA ARG A 82 1.87 6.66 10.33
C ARG A 82 1.99 5.59 11.42
N TYR A 83 2.73 4.52 11.15
CA TYR A 83 2.81 3.31 11.98
C TYR A 83 4.26 2.91 12.32
N GLY A 84 5.26 3.64 11.81
CA GLY A 84 6.68 3.34 11.99
C GLY A 84 7.22 2.27 11.02
N SER A 85 6.36 1.39 10.48
CA SER A 85 6.66 0.46 9.40
C SER A 85 5.40 -0.15 8.81
N MET A 86 5.50 -0.74 7.62
CA MET A 86 4.42 -1.56 7.05
C MET A 86 4.17 -2.84 7.85
N ASP A 87 5.22 -3.42 8.46
CA ASP A 87 5.09 -4.57 9.35
C ASP A 87 4.22 -4.25 10.58
N ASN A 88 4.42 -3.07 11.20
CA ASN A 88 3.58 -2.61 12.31
C ASN A 88 2.13 -2.38 11.87
N MET A 89 1.92 -1.81 10.67
CA MET A 89 0.58 -1.65 10.09
C MET A 89 -0.10 -3.01 9.89
N ALA A 90 0.60 -3.99 9.31
CA ALA A 90 0.06 -5.33 9.06
C ALA A 90 -0.28 -6.06 10.37
N ALA A 91 0.53 -5.90 11.42
CA ALA A 91 0.25 -6.42 12.76
C ALA A 91 -0.99 -5.74 13.38
N ALA A 92 -1.05 -4.41 13.34
CA ALA A 92 -2.17 -3.63 13.90
C ALA A 92 -3.50 -3.94 13.20
N ARG A 93 -3.48 -4.27 11.92
CA ARG A 93 -4.67 -4.63 11.14
C ARG A 93 -5.02 -6.12 11.19
N GLY A 94 -4.27 -6.91 11.95
CA GLY A 94 -4.56 -8.34 12.09
C GLY A 94 -4.37 -9.13 10.79
N TYR A 95 -3.51 -8.66 9.87
CA TYR A 95 -3.20 -9.42 8.65
C TYR A 95 -2.47 -10.76 8.92
N GLY A 96 -2.20 -11.03 10.20
CA GLY A 96 -2.13 -12.34 10.87
C GLY A 96 -2.51 -13.57 10.05
N ALA A 97 -3.76 -13.62 9.58
CA ALA A 97 -4.32 -14.78 8.90
C ALA A 97 -3.77 -14.99 7.49
N TYR A 98 -3.43 -13.92 6.76
CA TYR A 98 -2.88 -13.97 5.41
C TYR A 98 -1.42 -14.48 5.37
N TRP A 99 -0.84 -14.74 6.54
CA TRP A 99 0.51 -15.27 6.73
C TRP A 99 0.62 -16.79 6.75
N ARG A 100 -0.46 -17.52 7.07
CA ARG A 100 -0.41 -18.95 7.42
C ARG A 100 -0.39 -19.92 6.23
N GLY A 101 -0.07 -19.46 5.02
CA GLY A 101 -0.28 -20.22 3.78
C GLY A 101 0.95 -20.56 2.94
N TYR A 102 2.19 -20.36 3.41
CA TYR A 102 3.41 -20.55 2.62
C TYR A 102 4.56 -21.03 3.50
#